data_AF-A0AA43I3S0-F1
#
_entry.id   AF-A0AA43I3S0-F1
#
_cell.length_a   1.000
_cell.length_b   1.000
_cell.length_c   1.000
_cell.angle_alpha   90.00
_cell.angle_beta   90.00
_cell.angle_gamma   90.00
#
_symmetry.space_group_name_H-M   'P 1'
#
loop_
_entity.id
_entity.type
_entity.pdbx_description
1 polymer ?
#
loop_
_entity_poly.entity_id
_entity_poly.type
_entity_poly.pdbx_seq_one_letter_code
_entity_poly.pdbx_strand_id
1 'polypeptide(L)'
;METILIDEKEIKNKLVSKIKSKNKELRSLMRQKSIDMGITPDSYLGGLSYAISSEELSLESNINNLLAVYNNNFVESVFFQLDNIKKDRTLGIVLAYLQSRGLESDFSQFKDNMMKEASAKTPIKTKSIEA
;
A
#
# COMPACT_ATOMS: atom_id res chain seq x y z
N MET A 1 -17.38 2.31 43.71
CA MET A 1 -16.85 1.86 42.41
C MET A 1 -18.06 1.68 41.52
N GLU A 2 -18.34 2.62 40.62
CA GLU A 2 -19.46 2.50 39.69
C GLU A 2 -19.13 1.44 38.63
N THR A 3 -20.00 0.46 38.49
CA THR A 3 -19.90 -0.57 37.45
C THR A 3 -20.57 -0.04 36.19
N ILE A 4 -19.77 0.31 35.18
CA ILE A 4 -20.30 0.68 33.86
C ILE A 4 -20.68 -0.62 33.14
N LEU A 5 -21.98 -0.86 32.96
CA LEU A 5 -22.47 -1.92 32.08
C LEU A 5 -22.28 -1.46 30.64
N ILE A 6 -21.33 -2.06 29.93
CA ILE A 6 -21.11 -1.79 28.51
C ILE A 6 -21.80 -2.89 27.70
N ASP A 7 -22.70 -2.51 26.80
CA ASP A 7 -23.37 -3.44 25.88
C ASP A 7 -22.38 -3.93 24.82
N GLU A 8 -22.06 -5.24 24.85
CA GLU A 8 -21.19 -5.88 23.88
C GLU A 8 -21.66 -5.66 22.44
N LYS A 9 -22.97 -5.63 22.20
CA LYS A 9 -23.55 -5.36 20.88
C LYS A 9 -23.23 -3.96 20.41
N GLU A 10 -23.30 -2.97 21.31
CA GLU A 10 -22.92 -1.59 21.02
C GLU A 10 -21.43 -1.49 20.67
N ILE A 11 -20.55 -2.12 21.46
CA ILE A 11 -19.11 -2.16 21.20
C ILE A 11 -18.84 -2.78 19.83
N LYS A 12 -19.45 -3.94 19.54
CA LYS A 12 -19.28 -4.64 18.27
C LYS A 12 -19.68 -3.75 17.10
N ASN A 13 -20.84 -3.11 17.16
CA ASN A 13 -21.33 -2.27 16.09
C ASN A 13 -20.41 -1.05 15.86
N LYS A 14 -19.94 -0.42 16.95
CA LYS A 14 -18.94 0.66 16.88
C LYS A 14 -17.63 0.19 16.25
N LEU A 15 -17.13 -0.99 16.63
CA LEU A 15 -15.92 -1.58 16.08
C LEU A 15 -16.06 -1.84 14.57
N VAL A 16 -17.12 -2.55 14.17
CA VAL A 16 -17.37 -2.89 12.76
C VAL A 16 -17.50 -1.61 11.91
N SER A 17 -18.26 -0.62 12.37
CA SER A 17 -18.41 0.66 11.68
C SER A 17 -17.06 1.38 11.50
N LYS A 18 -16.24 1.40 12.55
CA LYS A 18 -14.91 2.03 12.52
C LYS A 18 -13.95 1.30 11.58
N ILE A 19 -13.94 -0.04 11.57
CA ILE A 19 -13.14 -0.84 10.64
C ILE A 19 -13.58 -0.58 9.19
N LYS A 20 -14.88 -0.60 8.91
CA LYS A 20 -15.42 -0.29 7.57
C LYS A 20 -15.01 1.12 7.10
N SER A 21 -15.11 2.12 7.98
CA SER A 21 -14.68 3.50 7.71
C SER A 21 -13.18 3.58 7.39
N LYS A 22 -12.32 2.97 8.22
CA LYS A 22 -10.87 2.96 7.99
C LYS A 22 -10.47 2.22 6.71
N ASN A 23 -11.13 1.10 6.40
CA ASN A 23 -10.90 0.42 5.12
C ASN A 23 -11.26 1.29 3.91
N LYS A 24 -12.30 2.13 4.01
CA LYS A 24 -12.67 3.07 2.94
C LYS A 24 -11.62 4.17 2.78
N GLU A 25 -11.15 4.77 3.87
CA GLU A 25 -10.06 5.75 3.87
C GLU A 25 -8.79 5.17 3.22
N LEU A 26 -8.38 3.97 3.64
CA LEU A 26 -7.19 3.30 3.11
C LEU A 26 -7.32 3.02 1.61
N ARG A 27 -8.46 2.51 1.13
CA ARG A 27 -8.70 2.31 -0.30
C ARG A 27 -8.57 3.60 -1.10
N SER A 28 -9.10 4.70 -0.57
CA SER A 28 -9.01 6.01 -1.22
C SER A 28 -7.56 6.50 -1.30
N LEU A 29 -6.82 6.39 -0.20
CA LEU A 29 -5.40 6.76 -0.15
C LEU A 29 -4.54 5.90 -1.09
N MET A 30 -4.77 4.59 -1.09
CA MET A 30 -4.08 3.66 -1.99
C MET A 30 -4.35 4.01 -3.45
N ARG A 31 -5.62 4.25 -3.81
CA ARG A 31 -5.98 4.64 -5.17
C ARG A 31 -5.29 5.94 -5.59
N GLN A 32 -5.29 6.96 -4.72
CA GLN A 32 -4.61 8.22 -4.99
C GLN A 32 -3.12 8.00 -5.20
N LYS A 33 -2.46 7.24 -4.32
CA LYS A 33 -1.03 6.97 -4.44
C LYS A 33 -0.67 6.12 -5.67
N SER A 34 -1.50 5.17 -6.04
CA SER A 34 -1.32 4.42 -7.30
C SER A 34 -1.37 5.35 -8.51
N ILE A 35 -2.29 6.33 -8.53
CA ILE A 35 -2.35 7.35 -9.58
C ILE A 35 -1.10 8.23 -9.56
N ASP A 36 -0.70 8.75 -8.39
CA ASP A 36 0.50 9.60 -8.24
C ASP A 36 1.77 8.90 -8.77
N MET A 37 1.84 7.58 -8.62
CA MET A 37 2.98 6.75 -9.01
C MET A 37 2.84 6.13 -10.41
N GLY A 38 1.76 6.40 -11.14
CA GLY A 38 1.51 5.84 -12.47
C GLY A 38 1.29 4.32 -12.48
N ILE A 39 0.94 3.73 -11.33
CA ILE A 39 0.70 2.29 -11.16
C ILE A 39 -0.75 1.98 -11.55
N THR A 40 -0.94 1.16 -12.58
CA THR A 40 -2.26 0.62 -12.94
C THR A 40 -2.65 -0.54 -12.01
N PRO A 41 -3.94 -0.87 -11.85
CA PRO A 41 -4.38 -2.03 -11.07
C PRO A 41 -3.67 -3.34 -11.46
N ASP A 42 -3.23 -3.46 -12.71
CA ASP A 42 -2.53 -4.63 -13.26
C ASP A 42 -1.05 -4.72 -12.84
N SER A 43 -0.49 -3.65 -12.26
CA SER A 43 0.93 -3.54 -11.90
C SER A 43 1.21 -3.70 -10.40
N TYR A 44 0.17 -3.89 -9.57
CA TYR A 44 0.31 -4.07 -8.12
C TYR A 44 -0.27 -5.40 -7.64
N LEU A 45 0.56 -6.45 -7.62
CA LEU A 45 0.17 -7.82 -7.25
C LEU A 45 0.53 -8.22 -5.80
N GLY A 46 0.98 -7.29 -4.95
CA GLY A 46 1.28 -7.55 -3.55
C GLY A 46 1.04 -6.30 -2.71
N GLY A 47 0.29 -6.43 -1.62
CA GLY A 47 -0.10 -5.27 -0.82
C GLY A 47 -0.74 -5.63 0.52
N LEU A 48 -0.79 -4.63 1.39
CA LEU A 48 -1.40 -4.73 2.71
C LEU A 48 -2.86 -5.17 2.59
N SER A 49 -3.24 -6.13 3.43
CA SER A 49 -4.61 -6.64 3.53
C SER A 49 -5.51 -5.67 4.28
N TYR A 50 -6.79 -5.67 3.93
CA TYR A 50 -7.84 -4.94 4.66
C TYR A 50 -8.45 -5.84 5.73
N ALA A 51 -8.75 -5.28 6.90
CA ALA A 51 -9.41 -6.03 7.97
C ALA A 51 -10.85 -6.37 7.57
N ILE A 52 -11.25 -7.64 7.69
CA ILE A 52 -12.63 -8.06 7.46
C ILE A 52 -13.39 -7.96 8.78
N SER A 53 -14.51 -7.24 8.76
CA SER A 53 -15.39 -7.07 9.92
C SER A 53 -16.86 -7.22 9.51
N SER A 54 -17.66 -7.90 10.33
CA SER A 54 -19.09 -8.12 10.09
C SER A 54 -19.87 -8.06 11.39
N GLU A 55 -21.11 -7.58 11.31
CA GLU A 55 -22.07 -7.60 12.42
C GLU A 55 -22.51 -9.04 12.76
N GLU A 56 -22.37 -9.97 11.81
CA GLU A 56 -22.66 -11.40 11.97
C GLU A 56 -21.57 -12.13 12.76
N LEU A 57 -20.34 -11.59 12.81
CA LEU A 57 -19.25 -12.15 13.60
C LEU A 57 -19.38 -11.71 15.07
N SER A 58 -18.85 -12.53 16.00
CA SER A 58 -18.73 -12.12 17.40
C SER A 58 -17.77 -10.93 17.56
N LEU A 59 -17.83 -10.24 18.70
CA LEU A 59 -16.88 -9.17 19.00
C LEU A 59 -15.44 -9.69 18.96
N GLU A 60 -15.19 -10.84 19.60
CA GLU A 60 -13.89 -11.50 19.62
C GLU A 60 -13.38 -11.83 18.20
N SER A 61 -14.22 -12.39 17.33
CA SER A 61 -13.83 -12.70 15.95
C SER A 61 -13.47 -11.45 15.15
N ASN A 62 -14.21 -10.35 15.34
CA ASN A 62 -13.86 -9.08 14.70
C ASN A 62 -12.51 -8.53 15.20
N ILE A 63 -12.22 -8.65 16.50
CA ILE A 63 -10.93 -8.25 17.10
C ILE A 63 -9.80 -9.12 16.57
N ASN A 64 -9.98 -10.44 16.55
CA ASN A 64 -8.97 -11.39 16.08
C ASN A 64 -8.65 -11.16 14.59
N ASN A 65 -9.67 -10.90 13.76
CA ASN A 65 -9.45 -10.54 12.35
C ASN A 65 -8.65 -9.24 12.20
N LEU A 66 -8.94 -8.22 13.03
CA LEU A 66 -8.19 -6.96 13.01
C LEU A 66 -6.71 -7.19 13.38
N LEU A 67 -6.45 -7.95 14.45
CA LEU A 67 -5.10 -8.26 14.90
C LEU A 67 -4.33 -9.12 13.88
N ALA A 68 -4.98 -10.11 13.28
CA ALA A 68 -4.38 -10.96 12.25
C ALA A 68 -3.93 -10.12 11.04
N VAL A 69 -4.80 -9.22 10.55
CA VAL A 69 -4.46 -8.34 9.44
C VAL A 69 -3.35 -7.35 9.82
N TYR A 70 -3.37 -6.80 11.03
CA TYR A 70 -2.28 -5.94 11.51
C TYR A 70 -0.93 -6.68 11.50
N ASN A 71 -0.88 -7.89 12.05
CA ASN A 71 0.35 -8.68 12.10
C ASN A 71 0.84 -9.06 10.70
N ASN A 72 -0.06 -9.52 9.82
CA ASN A 72 0.30 -9.84 8.44
C ASN A 72 0.86 -8.61 7.72
N ASN A 73 0.19 -7.46 7.86
CA ASN A 73 0.63 -6.20 7.26
C ASN A 73 1.98 -5.72 7.81
N PHE A 74 2.24 -5.92 9.11
CA PHE A 74 3.52 -5.60 9.72
C PHE A 74 4.64 -6.46 9.09
N VAL A 75 4.45 -7.77 9.02
CA VAL A 75 5.41 -8.73 8.44
C VAL A 75 5.68 -8.40 6.97
N GLU A 76 4.62 -8.18 6.17
CA GLU A 76 4.76 -7.78 4.76
C GLU A 76 5.53 -6.47 4.61
N SER A 77 5.32 -5.49 5.50
CA SER A 77 6.09 -4.24 5.46
C SER A 77 7.58 -4.47 5.74
N VAL A 78 7.93 -5.38 6.66
CA VAL A 78 9.31 -5.74 6.97
C VAL A 78 9.94 -6.43 5.77
N PHE A 79 9.25 -7.40 5.16
CA PHE A 79 9.74 -8.08 3.97
C PHE A 79 9.96 -7.12 2.79
N PHE A 80 9.03 -6.20 2.56
CA PHE A 80 9.17 -5.16 1.55
C PHE A 80 10.38 -4.26 1.80
N GLN A 81 10.60 -3.84 3.05
CA GLN A 81 11.78 -3.03 3.42
C GLN A 81 13.09 -3.79 3.19
N LEU A 82 13.16 -5.06 3.58
CA LEU A 82 14.34 -5.89 3.38
C LEU A 82 14.66 -6.11 1.88
N ASP A 83 13.64 -6.34 1.06
CA ASP A 83 13.82 -6.49 -0.39
C ASP A 83 14.29 -5.18 -1.04
N ASN A 84 13.75 -4.03 -0.62
CA ASN A 84 14.23 -2.73 -1.10
C ASN A 84 15.67 -2.45 -0.67
N ILE A 85 16.07 -2.73 0.57
CA ILE A 85 17.47 -2.58 1.01
C ILE A 85 18.41 -3.43 0.13
N LYS A 86 18.00 -4.65 -0.23
CA LYS A 86 18.77 -5.51 -1.13
C LYS A 86 18.88 -4.93 -2.55
N LYS A 87 17.78 -4.38 -3.08
CA LYS A 87 17.74 -3.71 -4.39
C LYS A 87 18.60 -2.45 -4.38
N ASP A 88 18.50 -1.61 -3.35
CA ASP A 88 19.30 -0.40 -3.18
C ASP A 88 20.80 -0.71 -3.12
N ARG A 89 21.18 -1.77 -2.39
CA ARG A 89 22.56 -2.25 -2.39
C ARG A 89 23.04 -2.64 -3.79
N THR A 90 22.19 -3.30 -4.56
CA THR A 90 22.50 -3.69 -5.94
C THR A 90 22.66 -2.45 -6.84
N LEU A 91 21.74 -1.49 -6.73
CA LEU A 91 21.82 -0.21 -7.44
C LEU A 91 23.10 0.57 -7.10
N GLY A 92 23.51 0.56 -5.82
CA GLY A 92 24.77 1.15 -5.38
C GLY A 92 25.99 0.53 -6.06
N ILE A 93 26.02 -0.80 -6.20
CA ILE A 93 27.09 -1.51 -6.93
C ILE A 93 27.11 -1.13 -8.41
N VAL A 94 25.93 -1.09 -9.06
CA VAL A 94 25.81 -0.69 -10.47
C VAL A 94 26.29 0.75 -10.67
N LEU A 95 25.90 1.67 -9.80
CA LEU A 95 26.35 3.06 -9.86
C LEU A 95 27.86 3.17 -9.71
N ALA A 96 28.44 2.49 -8.71
CA ALA A 96 29.90 2.46 -8.53
C ALA A 96 30.63 1.90 -9.75
N TYR A 97 30.08 0.86 -10.38
CA TYR A 97 30.62 0.30 -11.62
C TYR A 97 30.58 1.33 -12.76
N LEU A 98 29.43 1.98 -12.99
CA LEU A 98 29.29 3.02 -14.03
C LEU A 98 30.25 4.19 -13.82
N GLN A 99 30.40 4.65 -12.58
CA GLN A 99 31.35 5.71 -12.21
C GLN A 99 32.79 5.28 -12.47
N SER A 100 33.17 4.06 -12.11
CA SER A 100 34.52 3.53 -12.38
C SER A 100 34.88 3.46 -13.87
N ARG A 101 33.85 3.43 -14.74
CA ARG A 101 33.98 3.42 -16.21
C ARG A 101 33.77 4.78 -16.86
N GLY A 102 33.42 5.82 -16.09
CA GLY A 102 33.08 7.15 -16.61
C GLY A 102 31.74 7.20 -17.37
N LEU A 103 30.84 6.23 -17.17
CA LEU A 103 29.58 6.08 -17.92
C LEU A 103 28.35 6.70 -17.23
N GLU A 104 28.55 7.44 -16.14
CA GLU A 104 27.44 7.97 -15.31
C GLU A 104 26.56 8.98 -16.07
N SER A 105 27.18 9.85 -16.88
CA SER A 105 26.47 10.85 -17.68
C SER A 105 25.62 10.20 -18.77
N ASP A 106 26.21 9.25 -19.51
CA ASP A 106 25.53 8.49 -20.56
C ASP A 106 24.34 7.71 -19.99
N PHE A 107 24.53 7.04 -18.85
CA PHE A 107 23.46 6.32 -18.18
C PHE A 107 22.35 7.27 -17.69
N SER A 108 22.70 8.46 -17.16
CA SER A 108 21.71 9.46 -16.75
C SER A 108 20.86 9.93 -17.93
N GLN A 109 21.48 10.23 -19.07
CA GLN A 109 20.75 10.61 -20.28
C GLN A 109 19.84 9.48 -20.78
N PHE A 110 20.34 8.24 -20.80
CA PHE A 110 19.55 7.07 -21.16
C PHE A 110 18.33 6.91 -20.25
N LYS A 111 18.53 6.99 -18.93
CA LYS A 111 17.45 6.88 -17.93
C LYS A 111 16.39 7.96 -18.14
N ASP A 112 16.80 9.22 -18.33
CA ASP A 112 15.86 10.33 -18.52
C ASP A 112 15.04 10.17 -19.81
N ASN A 113 15.65 9.68 -20.89
CA ASN A 113 14.95 9.37 -22.13
C ASN A 113 13.94 8.24 -21.94
N MET A 114 14.32 7.16 -21.26
CA MET A 114 13.42 6.04 -20.95
C MET A 114 12.24 6.47 -20.06
N MET A 115 12.47 7.33 -19.07
CA MET A 115 11.39 7.84 -18.21
C MET A 115 10.38 8.70 -18.98
N LYS A 116 10.86 9.54 -19.91
CA LYS A 116 9.99 10.32 -20.81
C LYS A 116 9.15 9.42 -21.73
N GLU A 117 9.75 8.36 -22.28
CA GLU A 117 9.02 7.40 -23.11
C GLU A 117 7.97 6.60 -22.34
N ALA A 118 8.28 6.20 -21.11
CA ALA A 118 7.33 5.46 -20.26
C ALA A 118 6.11 6.32 -19.91
N SER A 119 6.32 7.59 -19.56
CA SER A 119 5.23 8.52 -19.22
C SER A 119 4.40 8.97 -20.43
N ALA A 120 4.97 8.96 -21.64
CA ALA A 120 4.22 9.21 -22.88
C ALA A 120 3.28 8.06 -23.30
N LYS A 121 3.54 6.82 -22.86
CA LYS A 121 2.77 5.61 -23.22
C LYS A 121 1.58 5.32 -22.30
N THR A 122 1.38 6.08 -21.22
CA THR A 122 0.28 5.88 -20.26
C THR A 122 -0.79 6.97 -20.44
N PRO A 123 -1.75 6.85 -21.38
CA PRO A 123 -2.85 7.81 -21.47
C PRO A 123 -3.78 7.60 -20.28
N ILE A 124 -3.74 8.53 -19.32
CA ILE A 124 -4.75 8.61 -18.24
C ILE A 124 -6.07 9.04 -18.89
N LYS A 125 -6.92 8.07 -19.26
CA LYS A 125 -8.33 8.33 -19.55
C LYS A 125 -9.07 8.56 -18.23
N THR A 126 -9.05 9.78 -17.73
CA THR A 126 -10.03 10.23 -16.73
C THR A 126 -11.41 10.26 -17.40
N LYS A 127 -12.18 9.17 -17.28
CA LYS A 127 -13.64 9.29 -17.37
C LYS A 127 -14.12 9.83 -16.02
N SER A 128 -14.52 11.10 -16.02
CA SER A 128 -15.45 11.64 -15.06
C SER A 128 -16.69 10.74 -15.04
N ILE A 129 -16.95 10.10 -13.90
CA ILE A 129 -18.24 9.46 -13.64
C ILE A 129 -18.95 10.39 -12.68
N GLU A 130 -19.94 11.09 -13.23
CA GLU A 130 -20.89 11.91 -12.48
C GLU A 130 -21.65 11.04 -11.46
N ALA A 131 -22.07 11.71 -10.39
CA ALA A 131 -22.63 11.17 -9.15
C ALA A 131 -23.90 10.33 -9.32
#